data_AF-K9AIW9-F1
#
_entry.id   AF-K9AIW9-F1
#
_cell.length_a   1.000
_cell.length_b   1.000
_cell.length_c   1.000
_cell.angle_alpha   90.00
_cell.angle_beta   90.00
_cell.angle_gamma   90.00
#
_symmetry.space_group_name_H-M   'P 1'
#
loop_
_entity.id
_entity.type
_entity.pdbx_description
1 polymer ?
#
loop_
_entity_poly.entity_id
_entity_poly.type
_entity_poly.pdbx_seq_one_letter_code
_entity_poly.pdbx_strand_id
1 'polypeptide(L)' 'MELKLDWSAEFQEFQEVLNSGIDPNWLYAVKRNLILEPCYTGQGKQYFRTEDILKASESVPFF' A
#
# COMPACT_ATOMS: atom_id res chain seq x y z
N MET A 1 -1.78 -16.39 -2.76
CA MET A 1 -1.19 -15.31 -3.57
C MET A 1 0.12 -14.94 -2.90
N GLU A 2 1.22 -14.87 -3.62
CA GLU A 2 2.52 -14.49 -3.07
C GLU A 2 2.75 -13.01 -3.39
N LEU A 3 2.68 -12.15 -2.37
CA LEU A 3 2.86 -10.71 -2.52
C LEU A 3 4.35 -10.37 -2.58
N LYS A 4 4.75 -9.72 -3.67
CA LYS A 4 6.13 -9.30 -3.94
C LYS A 4 6.38 -7.89 -3.41
N LEU A 5 6.32 -7.76 -2.08
CA LEU A 5 6.65 -6.54 -1.34
C LEU A 5 7.82 -6.82 -0.40
N ASP A 6 8.71 -5.85 -0.24
CA ASP A 6 9.74 -5.92 0.79
C ASP A 6 9.13 -5.58 2.14
N TRP A 7 8.56 -6.57 2.82
CA TRP A 7 7.94 -6.39 4.13
C TRP A 7 8.89 -5.92 5.23
N SER A 8 10.20 -5.92 4.98
CA SER A 8 11.21 -5.40 5.92
C SER A 8 11.50 -3.90 5.72
N ALA A 9 11.13 -3.33 4.58
CA ALA A 9 11.28 -1.91 4.32
C ALA A 9 10.32 -1.09 5.19
N GLU A 10 10.76 0.09 5.65
CA GLU A 10 9.90 1.01 6.42
C GLU A 10 8.79 1.61 5.54
N PHE A 11 9.09 1.84 4.26
CA PHE A 11 8.21 2.48 3.30
C PHE A 11 8.12 1.69 2.00
N GLN A 12 6.96 1.78 1.35
CA GLN A 12 6.69 1.24 0.02
C GLN A 12 6.27 2.37 -0.91
N GLU A 13 6.86 2.43 -2.09
CA GLU A 13 6.39 3.34 -3.14
C GLU A 13 5.05 2.83 -3.70
N PHE A 14 4.15 3.74 -4.05
CA PHE A 14 2.87 3.41 -4.67
C PHE A 14 2.98 2.47 -5.87
N GLN A 15 3.96 2.67 -6.75
CA GLN A 15 4.17 1.79 -7.90
C GLN A 15 4.69 0.40 -7.50
N GLU A 16 5.45 0.29 -6.41
CA GLU A 16 5.88 -1.01 -5.87
C GLU A 16 4.68 -1.78 -5.32
N VAL A 17 3.80 -1.11 -4.57
CA VAL A 17 2.55 -1.71 -4.07
C VAL A 17 1.67 -2.17 -5.23
N LEU A 18 1.51 -1.37 -6.29
CA LEU A 18 0.74 -1.77 -7.48
C LEU A 18 1.34 -2.97 -8.22
N ASN A 19 2.67 -3.09 -8.24
CA ASN A 19 3.36 -4.19 -8.93
C ASN A 19 3.62 -5.42 -8.03
N SER A 20 3.17 -5.37 -6.77
CA SER A 20 3.40 -6.42 -5.77
C SER A 20 2.50 -7.65 -5.92
N GLY A 21 1.44 -7.55 -6.73
CA GLY A 21 0.39 -8.56 -6.82
C GLY A 21 -0.83 -8.31 -5.91
N ILE A 22 -0.82 -7.25 -5.08
CA ILE A 22 -2.05 -6.73 -4.44
C ILE A 22 -3.01 -6.25 -5.54
N ASP A 23 -4.32 -6.52 -5.40
CA ASP A 23 -5.32 -5.99 -6.33
C ASP A 23 -5.24 -4.45 -6.37
N PRO A 24 -5.00 -3.82 -7.54
CA PRO A 24 -5.02 -2.36 -7.65
C PRO A 24 -6.30 -1.72 -7.09
N ASN A 25 -7.45 -2.39 -7.22
CA ASN A 25 -8.72 -1.91 -6.66
C ASN A 25 -8.68 -1.80 -5.14
N TRP A 26 -7.97 -2.70 -4.47
CA TRP A 26 -7.74 -2.62 -3.03
C TRP A 26 -7.07 -1.30 -2.68
N LEU A 27 -5.94 -1.01 -3.34
CA LEU A 27 -5.14 0.20 -3.07
C LEU A 27 -5.94 1.48 -3.35
N TYR A 28 -6.74 1.49 -4.42
CA TYR A 28 -7.64 2.61 -4.71
C TYR A 28 -8.76 2.75 -3.67
N ALA A 29 -9.35 1.64 -3.21
CA ALA A 29 -10.41 1.65 -2.21
C ALA A 29 -9.91 2.12 -0.85
N VAL A 30 -8.79 1.59 -0.35
CA VAL A 30 -8.25 2.01 0.97
C VAL A 30 -7.79 3.46 0.97
N LYS A 31 -7.24 3.96 -0.14
CA LYS A 31 -6.89 5.39 -0.28
C LYS A 31 -8.13 6.28 -0.36
N ARG A 32 -9.13 5.91 -1.17
CA ARG A 32 -10.37 6.69 -1.31
C ARG A 32 -11.12 6.82 0.02
N ASN A 33 -11.11 5.76 0.82
CA ASN A 33 -11.78 5.73 2.12
C ASN A 33 -10.90 6.24 3.28
N LEU A 34 -9.71 6.79 3.00
CA LEU A 34 -8.77 7.31 4.01
C LEU A 34 -8.34 6.25 5.05
N ILE A 35 -8.37 4.96 4.67
CA ILE A 35 -7.89 3.84 5.50
C ILE A 35 -6.37 3.75 5.40
N LEU A 36 -5.82 4.05 4.21
CA LEU A 36 -4.39 4.09 3.95
C LEU A 36 -4.01 5.43 3.33
N GLU A 37 -3.32 6.26 4.09
CA GLU A 37 -2.85 7.58 3.66
C GLU A 37 -1.35 7.55 3.33
N PRO A 38 -0.89 8.29 2.31
CA PRO A 38 0.53 8.39 2.03
C PRO A 38 1.24 9.15 3.15
N CYS A 39 2.32 8.57 3.69
CA CYS A 39 3.12 9.21 4.74
C CYS A 39 4.05 10.30 4.19
N TYR A 40 4.37 10.22 2.89
CA TYR A 40 5.19 11.21 2.20
C TYR A 40 4.79 11.29 0.72
N THR A 41 4.68 12.51 0.21
CA THR A 41 4.48 12.81 -1.20
C THR A 41 5.60 13.74 -1.66
N GLY A 42 6.47 13.25 -2.54
CA GLY A 42 7.64 14.00 -2.99
C GLY A 42 8.05 13.62 -4.40
N GLN A 43 8.41 14.62 -5.22
CA GLN A 43 8.85 14.43 -6.60
C GLN A 43 7.88 13.60 -7.47
N GLY A 44 6.57 13.75 -7.25
CA GLY A 44 5.54 13.00 -7.98
C GLY A 44 5.35 11.55 -7.52
N LYS A 45 6.08 11.11 -6.49
CA LYS A 45 5.93 9.78 -5.88
C LYS A 45 5.13 9.86 -4.59
N GLN A 46 4.43 8.77 -4.30
CA GLN A 46 3.72 8.58 -3.04
C GLN A 46 4.29 7.36 -2.33
N TYR A 47 4.53 7.50 -1.03
CA TYR A 47 5.04 6.44 -0.19
C TYR A 47 4.06 6.14 0.93
N PHE A 48 3.97 4.88 1.30
CA PHE A 48 3.15 4.37 2.39
C PHE A 48 4.06 3.66 3.38
N ARG A 49 3.77 3.74 4.67
CA ARG A 49 4.46 2.89 5.64
C ARG A 49 4.02 1.45 5.45
N THR A 50 4.96 0.53 5.50
CA THR A 50 4.66 -0.91 5.39
C THR A 50 3.71 -1.36 6.49
N GLU A 51 3.89 -0.85 7.71
CA GLU A 51 2.99 -1.13 8.84
C GLU A 51 1.54 -0.67 8.59
N ASP A 52 1.35 0.48 7.93
CA ASP A 52 0.02 1.01 7.66
C ASP A 52 -0.68 0.21 6.54
N ILE A 53 0.08 -0.31 5.57
CA ILE A 53 -0.44 -1.27 4.57
C ILE A 53 -0.94 -2.53 5.27
N LEU A 54 -0.17 -3.08 6.22
CA LEU A 54 -0.58 -4.26 6.99
C LEU A 54 -1.84 -3.99 7.82
N LYS A 55 -1.92 -2.86 8.54
CA LYS A 55 -3.11 -2.47 9.30
C LYS A 55 -4.34 -2.28 8.39
N ALA A 56 -4.16 -1.65 7.23
CA ALA A 56 -5.24 -1.50 6.26
C ALA A 56 -5.74 -2.87 5.77
N SER A 57 -4.84 -3.85 5.64
CA SER A 57 -5.18 -5.22 5.22
C SER A 57 -6.05 -5.99 6.23
N GLU A 58 -5.98 -5.61 7.51
CA GLU A 58 -6.84 -6.17 8.56
C GLU A 58 -8.29 -5.68 8.43
N SER A 59 -8.48 -4.47 7.89
CA SER A 59 -9.81 -3.86 7.68
C SER A 59 -10.40 -4.21 6.31
N VAL A 60 -9.56 -4.24 5.27
CA VAL A 60 -9.94 -4.61 3.91
C VAL A 60 -8.93 -5.65 3.44
N PRO A 61 -9.32 -6.92 3.20
CA PRO A 61 -8.38 -7.93 2.71
C PRO A 61 -7.82 -7.59 1.32
N PHE A 62 -6.59 -8.01 1.01
CA PHE A 62 -5.94 -7.77 -0.29
C PHE A 62 -6.62 -8.44 -1.50
N PHE A 63 -7.62 -9.29 -1.27
CA PHE A 63 -8.30 -10.16 -2.24
C PHE A 63 -9.81 -10.10 -2.10
#